data_AF-A0A963RBZ3-F1
#
_entry.id   AF-A0A963RBZ3-F1
#
_cell.length_a   1.000
_cell.length_b   1.000
_cell.length_c   1.000
_cell.angle_alpha   90.00
_cell.angle_beta   90.00
_cell.angle_gamma   90.00
#
_symmetry.space_group_name_H-M   'P 1'
#
loop_
_entity.id
_entity.type
_entity.pdbx_description
1 polymer ?
#
loop_
_entity_poly.entity_id
_entity_poly.type
_entity_poly.pdbx_seq_one_letter_code
_entity_poly.pdbx_strand_id
1 'polypeptide(L)'
;MHSNLAIPDCLTPFAGRIMDADSHEYTPVNHWIEQFGEATRPFVEAHENSKMPIRRFVAADDTPIDDDTIWNTKFAEAPGAFDFDRRLEVMDRTGIDRQMVFPGSIGLYATSFFFRCDAFPGMYRSITGDRKRFALDMIGL
;
A
#
# COMPACT_ATOMS: atom_id res chain seq x y z
N MET A 1 -25.21 -1.05 19.82
CA MET A 1 -25.84 -1.02 18.48
C MET A 1 -24.82 -1.59 17.51
N HIS A 2 -24.93 -2.87 17.14
CA HIS A 2 -24.07 -3.48 16.11
C HIS A 2 -24.72 -3.28 14.75
N SER A 3 -24.79 -2.04 14.28
CA SER A 3 -25.34 -1.73 12.96
C SER A 3 -24.23 -1.76 11.91
N ASN A 4 -24.29 -2.77 11.05
CA ASN A 4 -23.57 -2.92 9.77
C ASN A 4 -22.05 -3.12 9.83
N LEU A 5 -21.60 -4.17 10.54
CA LEU A 5 -20.21 -4.65 10.42
C LEU A 5 -20.04 -5.40 9.09
N ALA A 6 -18.97 -5.09 8.37
CA ALA A 6 -18.58 -5.76 7.14
C ALA A 6 -17.77 -7.02 7.45
N ILE A 7 -18.23 -7.90 8.35
CA ILE A 7 -17.52 -9.15 8.72
C ILE A 7 -18.47 -10.36 8.71
N PRO A 8 -17.95 -11.58 8.52
CA PRO A 8 -18.74 -12.80 8.70
C PRO A 8 -19.33 -12.90 10.11
N ASP A 9 -20.54 -13.45 10.23
CA ASP A 9 -21.26 -13.60 11.50
C ASP A 9 -20.46 -14.33 12.60
N CYS A 10 -19.62 -15.29 12.20
CA CYS A 10 -18.78 -16.04 13.13
C CYS A 10 -17.69 -15.17 13.79
N LEU A 11 -17.38 -13.99 13.23
CA LEU A 11 -16.41 -13.05 13.78
C LEU A 11 -17.06 -11.95 14.63
N THR A 12 -18.38 -11.75 14.54
CA THR A 12 -19.12 -10.74 15.31
C THR A 12 -18.82 -10.73 16.82
N PRO A 13 -18.68 -11.89 17.52
CA PRO A 13 -18.33 -11.90 18.95
C PRO A 13 -16.94 -11.31 19.27
N PHE A 14 -16.08 -11.15 18.27
CA PHE A 14 -14.73 -10.61 18.39
C PHE A 14 -14.61 -9.16 17.90
N ALA A 15 -15.66 -8.57 17.33
CA ALA A 15 -15.64 -7.19 16.86
C ALA A 15 -15.20 -6.21 17.97
N GLY A 16 -14.29 -5.29 17.64
CA GLY A 16 -13.63 -4.40 18.60
C GLY A 16 -12.53 -5.07 19.43
N ARG A 17 -12.13 -6.31 19.10
CA ARG A 17 -11.06 -7.06 19.74
C ARG A 17 -10.15 -7.78 18.74
N ILE A 18 -10.42 -7.66 17.44
CA ILE A 18 -9.60 -8.26 16.38
C ILE A 18 -8.29 -7.47 16.28
N MET A 19 -7.18 -8.20 16.26
CA MET A 19 -5.85 -7.66 16.00
C MET A 19 -5.43 -8.10 14.61
N ASP A 20 -5.23 -7.14 13.71
CA ASP A 20 -4.65 -7.37 12.41
C ASP A 20 -3.13 -7.23 12.52
N ALA A 21 -2.45 -8.37 12.39
CA ALA A 21 -1.02 -8.49 12.60
C ALA A 21 -0.19 -8.18 11.35
N ASP A 22 -0.82 -7.98 10.19
CA ASP A 22 -0.12 -7.76 8.94
C ASP A 22 -0.96 -6.90 7.98
N SER A 23 -0.73 -5.60 8.07
CA SER A 23 -1.32 -4.63 7.17
C SER A 23 -0.25 -3.72 6.57
N HIS A 24 -0.55 -3.10 5.44
CA HIS A 24 0.35 -2.19 4.75
C HIS A 24 -0.38 -0.92 4.34
N GLU A 25 0.33 0.20 4.27
CA GLU A 25 -0.12 1.35 3.47
C GLU A 25 0.05 1.09 1.98
N TYR A 26 -0.75 1.76 1.15
CA TYR A 26 -0.62 1.70 -0.30
C TYR A 26 -0.71 3.09 -0.91
N THR A 27 0.32 3.89 -0.69
CA THR A 27 0.49 5.21 -1.30
C THR A 27 0.61 5.08 -2.83
N PRO A 28 -0.20 5.78 -3.65
CA PRO A 28 -0.13 5.71 -5.11
C PRO A 28 1.18 6.24 -5.68
N VAL A 29 1.61 5.74 -6.85
CA VAL A 29 2.86 6.17 -7.54
C VAL A 29 2.93 7.69 -7.73
N ASN A 30 1.79 8.32 -8.06
CA ASN A 30 1.73 9.76 -8.28
C ASN A 30 2.01 10.61 -7.03
N HIS A 31 2.06 10.01 -5.84
CA HIS A 31 2.39 10.69 -4.57
C HIS A 31 3.79 10.37 -4.06
N TRP A 32 4.53 9.45 -4.70
CA TRP A 32 5.79 8.95 -4.13
C TRP A 32 6.89 9.99 -4.01
N ILE A 33 7.03 10.86 -5.01
CA ILE A 33 8.08 11.90 -4.98
C ILE A 33 7.82 12.88 -3.85
N GLU A 34 6.54 13.25 -3.64
CA GLU A 34 6.14 14.14 -2.55
C GLU A 34 6.36 13.49 -1.18
N GLN A 35 5.94 12.23 -1.01
CA GLN A 35 5.93 11.56 0.29
C GLN A 35 7.30 10.98 0.70
N PHE A 36 8.08 10.50 -0.28
CA PHE A 36 9.33 9.77 -0.03
C PHE A 36 10.57 10.46 -0.63
N GLY A 37 10.38 11.56 -1.37
CA GLY A 37 11.46 12.39 -1.88
C GLY A 37 11.95 12.03 -3.28
N GLU A 38 12.82 12.91 -3.80
CA GLU A 38 13.33 12.88 -5.17
C GLU A 38 14.11 11.62 -5.56
N ALA A 39 14.70 10.93 -4.58
CA ALA A 39 15.39 9.66 -4.81
C ALA A 39 14.48 8.60 -5.47
N THR A 40 13.16 8.71 -5.29
CA THR A 40 12.19 7.77 -5.84
C THR A 40 11.84 8.02 -7.31
N ARG A 41 12.22 9.18 -7.89
CA ARG A 41 11.83 9.58 -9.25
C ARG A 41 12.14 8.53 -10.32
N PRO A 42 13.35 7.92 -10.40
CA PRO A 42 13.61 6.88 -11.41
C PRO A 42 12.71 5.65 -11.25
N PHE A 43 12.27 5.36 -10.02
CA PHE A 43 11.38 4.25 -9.72
C PHE A 43 9.93 4.57 -10.11
N VAL A 44 9.49 5.81 -9.88
CA VAL A 44 8.20 6.34 -10.38
C VAL A 44 8.13 6.20 -11.90
N GLU A 45 9.12 6.72 -12.61
CA GLU A 45 9.19 6.63 -14.08
C GLU A 45 9.18 5.18 -14.57
N ALA A 46 9.86 4.27 -13.87
CA ALA A 46 9.85 2.85 -14.19
C ALA A 46 8.45 2.21 -14.00
N HIS A 47 7.70 2.62 -12.99
CA HIS A 47 6.35 2.12 -12.72
C HIS A 47 5.32 2.68 -13.70
N GLU A 48 5.37 3.97 -14.02
CA GLU A 48 4.48 4.62 -14.99
C GLU A 48 4.55 3.95 -16.37
N ASN A 49 5.76 3.52 -16.76
CA ASN A 49 6.02 2.79 -18.00
C ASN A 49 5.78 1.27 -17.91
N SER A 50 5.34 0.75 -16.76
CA SER A 50 5.06 -0.67 -16.55
C SER A 50 3.60 -1.03 -16.86
N LYS A 51 3.26 -2.31 -16.68
CA LYS A 51 1.85 -2.79 -16.69
C LYS A 51 1.34 -3.12 -15.28
N MET A 52 2.11 -2.81 -14.24
CA MET A 52 1.72 -3.10 -12.86
C MET A 52 0.51 -2.26 -12.45
N PRO A 53 -0.45 -2.80 -11.68
CA PRO A 53 -1.62 -2.04 -11.23
C PRO A 53 -1.27 -0.75 -10.48
N ILE A 54 -0.15 -0.75 -9.75
CA ILE A 54 0.32 0.38 -8.94
C ILE A 54 0.59 1.66 -9.75
N ARG A 55 0.77 1.55 -11.07
CA ARG A 55 0.97 2.70 -11.95
C ARG A 55 -0.27 3.59 -12.09
N ARG A 56 -1.44 3.09 -11.67
CA ARG A 56 -2.71 3.81 -11.84
C ARG A 56 -2.68 5.09 -11.00
N PHE A 57 -3.00 6.20 -11.65
CA PHE A 57 -3.14 7.48 -10.98
C PHE A 57 -4.35 7.45 -10.04
N VAL A 58 -4.14 7.80 -8.77
CA VAL A 58 -5.19 7.94 -7.77
C VAL A 58 -4.97 9.27 -7.03
N ALA A 59 -5.89 10.20 -7.22
CA ALA A 59 -5.76 11.56 -6.68
C ALA A 59 -5.96 11.58 -5.16
N ALA A 60 -6.98 10.88 -4.69
CA ALA A 60 -7.41 10.85 -3.30
C ALA A 60 -7.91 9.45 -2.93
N ASP A 61 -7.84 9.13 -1.65
CA ASP A 61 -8.45 7.94 -1.07
C ASP A 61 -9.91 8.31 -0.76
N ASP A 62 -10.78 8.25 -1.75
CA ASP A 62 -12.18 8.70 -1.63
C ASP A 62 -13.21 7.63 -2.00
N THR A 63 -12.75 6.41 -2.31
CA THR A 63 -13.59 5.23 -2.57
C THR A 63 -14.62 5.05 -1.45
N PRO A 64 -15.93 4.94 -1.76
CA PRO A 64 -16.97 4.74 -0.74
C PRO A 64 -16.63 3.59 0.22
N ILE A 65 -16.94 3.76 1.51
CA ILE A 65 -16.71 2.73 2.52
C ILE A 65 -18.00 1.92 2.69
N ASP A 66 -18.10 0.81 1.96
CA ASP A 66 -19.20 -0.14 2.06
C ASP A 66 -18.68 -1.58 2.02
N ASP A 67 -19.58 -2.56 2.20
CA ASP A 67 -19.19 -3.97 2.33
C ASP A 67 -18.53 -4.49 1.03
N ASP A 68 -18.96 -4.01 -0.14
CA ASP A 68 -18.39 -4.46 -1.41
C ASP A 68 -16.99 -3.87 -1.59
N THR A 69 -16.82 -2.57 -1.39
CA THR A 69 -15.54 -1.91 -1.61
C THR A 69 -14.47 -2.33 -0.61
N ILE A 70 -14.84 -2.60 0.65
CA ILE A 70 -13.92 -3.11 1.68
C ILE A 70 -13.30 -4.46 1.26
N TRP A 71 -14.11 -5.36 0.70
CA TRP A 71 -13.67 -6.73 0.40
C TRP A 71 -13.13 -6.91 -1.02
N ASN A 72 -13.68 -6.19 -1.99
CA ASN A 72 -13.43 -6.42 -3.41
C ASN A 72 -12.54 -5.37 -4.09
N THR A 73 -12.39 -4.17 -3.52
CA THR A 73 -11.44 -3.18 -4.06
C THR A 73 -10.01 -3.49 -3.61
N LYS A 74 -9.02 -3.18 -4.46
CA LYS A 74 -7.60 -3.51 -4.23
C LYS A 74 -6.71 -2.31 -4.53
N PHE A 75 -5.47 -2.39 -4.03
CA PHE A 75 -4.42 -1.40 -4.26
C PHE A 75 -4.81 -0.01 -3.75
N ALA A 76 -4.34 1.05 -4.39
CA ALA A 76 -4.60 2.43 -4.02
C ALA A 76 -6.09 2.83 -4.03
N GLU A 77 -6.96 2.05 -4.69
CA GLU A 77 -8.39 2.34 -4.68
C GLU A 77 -9.11 1.70 -3.48
N ALA A 78 -8.45 0.82 -2.72
CA ALA A 78 -9.05 0.27 -1.51
C ALA A 78 -9.27 1.40 -0.49
N PRO A 79 -10.44 1.50 0.15
CA PRO A 79 -10.69 2.56 1.11
C PRO A 79 -9.70 2.50 2.27
N GLY A 80 -9.12 3.64 2.65
CA GLY A 80 -8.12 3.72 3.73
C GLY A 80 -6.76 3.12 3.36
N ALA A 81 -6.49 2.91 2.07
CA ALA A 81 -5.21 2.46 1.56
C ALA A 81 -4.07 3.41 1.94
N PHE A 82 -4.30 4.73 1.82
CA PHE A 82 -3.27 5.75 2.08
C PHE A 82 -3.79 7.00 2.80
N ASP A 83 -5.10 7.09 3.06
CA ASP A 83 -5.65 8.00 4.07
C ASP A 83 -5.93 7.25 5.38
N PHE A 84 -5.18 7.59 6.43
CA PHE A 84 -5.25 6.89 7.70
C PHE A 84 -6.46 7.29 8.56
N ASP A 85 -7.05 8.46 8.34
CA ASP A 85 -8.29 8.82 9.03
C ASP A 85 -9.44 7.96 8.49
N ARG A 86 -9.48 7.74 7.18
CA ARG A 86 -10.44 6.80 6.55
C ARG A 86 -10.15 5.35 6.89
N ARG A 87 -8.88 4.97 7.08
CA ARG A 87 -8.51 3.63 7.54
C ARG A 87 -9.18 3.29 8.88
N LEU A 88 -9.32 4.26 9.80
CA LEU A 88 -10.02 4.04 11.06
C LEU A 88 -11.49 3.69 10.82
N GLU A 89 -12.16 4.32 9.86
CA GLU A 89 -13.55 3.98 9.51
C GLU A 89 -13.67 2.56 8.94
N VAL A 90 -12.68 2.12 8.14
CA VAL A 90 -12.61 0.73 7.65
C VAL A 90 -12.37 -0.24 8.82
N MET A 91 -11.49 0.10 9.76
CA MET A 91 -11.25 -0.72 10.96
C MET A 91 -12.52 -0.87 11.80
N ASP A 92 -13.29 0.21 11.99
CA ASP A 92 -14.58 0.17 12.68
C ASP A 92 -15.58 -0.76 11.98
N ARG A 93 -15.66 -0.70 10.65
CA ARG A 93 -16.53 -1.58 9.85
C ARG A 93 -16.11 -3.05 9.90
N THR A 94 -14.80 -3.30 9.97
CA THR A 94 -14.22 -4.65 10.00
C THR A 94 -14.03 -5.19 11.42
N GLY A 95 -14.44 -4.44 12.45
CA GLY A 95 -14.32 -4.84 13.85
C GLY A 95 -12.88 -4.99 14.35
N ILE A 96 -11.90 -4.39 13.64
CA ILE A 96 -10.50 -4.40 14.01
C ILE A 96 -10.25 -3.34 15.10
N ASP A 97 -9.64 -3.74 16.21
CA ASP A 97 -9.22 -2.81 17.28
C ASP A 97 -7.86 -2.19 16.98
N ARG A 98 -6.93 -2.99 16.44
CA ARG A 98 -5.55 -2.56 16.17
C ARG A 98 -5.00 -3.21 14.91
N GLN A 99 -4.23 -2.42 14.17
CA GLN A 99 -3.44 -2.83 13.02
C GLN A 99 -1.95 -2.64 13.27
N MET A 100 -1.16 -3.66 12.98
CA MET A 100 0.27 -3.50 12.74
C MET A 100 0.46 -3.11 11.27
N VAL A 101 0.88 -1.87 11.04
CA VAL A 101 1.08 -1.32 9.68
C VAL A 101 2.55 -1.34 9.33
N PHE A 102 2.88 -2.06 8.26
CA PHE A 102 4.20 -2.09 7.66
C PHE A 102 4.27 -1.14 6.45
N PRO A 103 5.46 -0.61 6.11
CA PRO A 103 5.65 0.11 4.85
C PRO A 103 5.24 -0.77 3.66
N GLY A 104 4.42 -0.25 2.74
CA GLY A 104 3.89 -1.05 1.62
C GLY A 104 4.25 -0.50 0.24
N SER A 105 4.31 0.82 0.09
CA SER A 105 4.78 1.45 -1.13
C SER A 105 6.31 1.45 -1.18
N ILE A 106 6.98 2.61 -1.07
CA ILE A 106 8.42 2.67 -1.31
C ILE A 106 9.22 1.76 -0.38
N GLY A 107 8.83 1.64 0.90
CA GLY A 107 9.53 0.76 1.84
C GLY A 107 9.59 -0.71 1.41
N LEU A 108 8.45 -1.28 1.00
CA LEU A 108 8.40 -2.67 0.53
C LEU A 108 8.97 -2.83 -0.88
N TYR A 109 8.64 -1.94 -1.81
CA TYR A 109 9.12 -2.07 -3.19
C TYR A 109 10.63 -1.86 -3.31
N ALA A 110 11.22 -0.92 -2.57
CA ALA A 110 12.66 -0.72 -2.52
C ALA A 110 13.36 -1.95 -1.93
N THR A 111 12.85 -2.47 -0.81
CA THR A 111 13.39 -3.69 -0.17
C THR A 111 13.30 -4.88 -1.12
N SER A 112 12.15 -5.10 -1.76
CA SER A 112 11.97 -6.14 -2.77
C SER A 112 12.93 -5.97 -3.95
N PHE A 113 13.12 -4.74 -4.42
CA PHE A 113 14.06 -4.42 -5.50
C PHE A 113 15.51 -4.75 -5.11
N PHE A 114 15.94 -4.35 -3.91
CA PHE A 114 17.28 -4.63 -3.37
C PHE A 114 17.62 -6.13 -3.39
N PHE A 115 16.68 -6.99 -2.95
CA PHE A 115 16.91 -8.44 -2.90
C PHE A 115 16.80 -9.14 -4.26
N ARG A 116 16.09 -8.54 -5.22
CA ARG A 116 15.72 -9.21 -6.48
C ARG A 116 16.46 -8.69 -7.71
N CYS A 117 17.03 -7.49 -7.69
CA CYS A 117 17.58 -6.84 -8.89
C CYS A 117 18.62 -7.67 -9.64
N ASP A 118 19.45 -8.43 -8.93
CA ASP A 118 20.52 -9.25 -9.52
C ASP A 118 19.99 -10.53 -10.17
N ALA A 119 19.02 -11.18 -9.53
CA ALA A 119 18.37 -12.37 -10.05
C ALA A 119 17.44 -12.07 -11.23
N PHE A 120 16.93 -10.84 -11.30
CA PHE A 120 16.02 -10.37 -12.34
C PHE A 120 16.58 -9.11 -13.03
N PRO A 121 17.63 -9.25 -13.88
CA PRO A 121 18.27 -8.11 -14.55
C PRO A 121 17.30 -7.34 -15.47
N GLY A 122 16.22 -7.98 -15.91
CA GLY A 122 15.17 -7.36 -16.72
C GLY A 122 14.11 -6.55 -15.94
N MET A 123 14.10 -6.61 -14.61
CA MET A 123 13.20 -5.82 -13.76
C MET A 123 13.60 -4.34 -13.81
N TYR A 124 12.68 -3.42 -14.11
CA TYR A 124 12.93 -1.97 -14.19
C TYR A 124 14.21 -1.60 -14.98
N ARG A 125 14.24 -1.96 -16.27
CA ARG A 125 15.43 -1.82 -17.14
C ARG A 125 15.96 -0.39 -17.28
N SER A 126 15.12 0.62 -17.01
CA SER A 126 15.52 2.03 -17.00
C SER A 126 16.47 2.36 -15.83
N ILE A 127 16.48 1.54 -14.78
CA ILE A 127 17.31 1.75 -13.59
C ILE A 127 18.63 1.01 -13.78
N THR A 128 19.66 1.75 -14.16
CA THR A 128 21.01 1.24 -14.45
C THR A 128 22.02 1.60 -13.35
N GLY A 129 23.20 0.98 -13.35
CA GLY A 129 24.28 1.27 -12.39
C GLY A 129 24.19 0.40 -11.14
N ASP A 130 24.53 0.98 -9.98
CA ASP A 130 24.43 0.28 -8.69
C ASP A 130 22.97 0.25 -8.20
N ARG A 131 22.25 -0.78 -8.65
CA ARG A 131 20.82 -0.95 -8.40
C ARG A 131 20.51 -1.22 -6.92
N LYS A 132 21.45 -1.79 -6.16
CA LYS A 132 21.28 -2.03 -4.72
C LYS A 132 21.47 -0.75 -3.94
N ARG A 133 22.50 0.04 -4.24
CA ARG A 133 22.67 1.37 -3.64
C ARG A 133 21.43 2.23 -3.91
N PHE A 134 20.96 2.27 -5.16
CA PHE A 134 19.73 2.98 -5.50
C PHE A 134 18.53 2.54 -4.64
N ALA A 135 18.36 1.24 -4.40
CA ALA A 135 17.29 0.73 -3.55
C ALA A 135 17.37 1.24 -2.10
N LEU A 136 18.60 1.33 -1.55
CA LEU A 136 18.84 1.85 -0.20
C LEU A 136 18.59 3.36 -0.13
N ASP A 137 19.00 4.11 -1.17
CA ASP A 137 18.79 5.56 -1.24
C ASP A 137 17.30 5.92 -1.18
N MET A 138 16.42 5.12 -1.81
CA MET A 138 14.97 5.32 -1.77
C MET A 138 14.36 5.19 -0.36
N ILE A 139 15.03 4.51 0.57
CA ILE A 139 14.60 4.32 1.96
C ILE A 139 15.52 5.04 2.96
N GLY A 140 16.38 5.93 2.47
CA GLY A 140 17.24 6.79 3.28
C GLY A 140 18.45 6.09 3.92
N LEU A 141 19.03 5.07 3.27
CA LEU A 141 20.17 4.26 3.76
C LEU A 141 21.41 4.28 2.85
#